data_AF-A0A7C7KJK6-F1
#
_entry.id   AF-A0A7C7KJK6-F1
#
_cell.length_a   1.000
_cell.length_b   1.000
_cell.length_c   1.000
_cell.angle_alpha   90.00
_cell.angle_beta   90.00
_cell.angle_gamma   90.00
#
_symmetry.space_group_name_H-M   'P 1'
#
loop_
_entity.id
_entity.type
_entity.pdbx_description
1 polymer ?
#
loop_
_entity_poly.entity_id
_entity_poly.type
_entity_poly.pdbx_seq_one_letter_code
_entity_poly.pdbx_strand_id
1 'polypeptide(L)'
;MGKKPLWFLLAASVAVNLFFLAGLLYPLLMGAPEPSDAAAADPVAAVAEDLDLSAAQVAGLEALRQRTAERREAAGGNAGSFRALLLTELAKPAFDRGGLLQQMEERRERMGTVVLDTTEDLHGYLATLSPEQKAAFLERAQDRGFLRRLLWPPREQR
;
A
#
# COMPACT_ATOMS: atom_id res chain seq x y z
N MET A 1 47.60 -0.37 30.37
CA MET A 1 46.94 -0.32 29.05
C MET A 1 45.75 -1.27 29.07
N GLY A 2 44.53 -0.74 29.30
CA GLY A 2 43.32 -1.55 29.45
C GLY A 2 42.93 -2.22 28.13
N LYS A 3 42.86 -3.55 28.11
CA LYS A 3 42.33 -4.33 27.00
C LYS A 3 40.87 -3.91 26.82
N LYS A 4 40.58 -3.05 25.83
CA LYS A 4 39.23 -2.59 25.50
C LYS A 4 38.33 -3.82 25.26
N PRO A 5 37.05 -3.78 25.65
CA PRO A 5 36.14 -4.92 25.60
C PRO A 5 35.70 -5.22 24.16
N LEU A 6 36.64 -5.58 23.29
CA LEU A 6 36.41 -5.92 21.88
C LEU A 6 35.38 -7.04 21.74
N TRP A 7 35.34 -7.93 22.72
CA TRP A 7 34.40 -9.04 22.78
C TRP A 7 32.96 -8.59 23.02
N PHE A 8 32.74 -7.49 23.76
CA PHE A 8 31.40 -6.93 23.94
C PHE A 8 30.89 -6.26 22.66
N LEU A 9 31.77 -5.60 21.91
CA LEU A 9 31.40 -5.04 20.59
C LEU A 9 31.09 -6.14 19.58
N LEU A 10 31.84 -7.25 19.62
CA LEU A 10 31.58 -8.43 18.80
C LEU A 10 30.22 -9.06 19.17
N ALA A 11 29.95 -9.27 20.46
CA ALA A 11 28.69 -9.83 20.93
C ALA A 11 27.49 -8.93 20.58
N ALA A 12 27.64 -7.60 20.74
CA ALA A 12 26.61 -6.64 20.36
C ALA A 12 26.34 -6.66 18.84
N SER A 13 27.40 -6.74 18.01
CA SER A 13 27.26 -6.85 16.56
C SER A 13 26.52 -8.12 16.16
N VAL A 14 26.87 -9.27 16.75
CA VAL A 14 26.18 -10.54 16.47
C VAL A 14 24.71 -10.49 16.91
N ALA A 15 24.42 -9.95 18.10
CA ALA A 15 23.05 -9.82 18.59
C ALA A 15 22.18 -8.94 17.68
N VAL A 16 22.72 -7.81 17.20
CA VAL A 16 22.02 -6.92 16.27
C VAL A 16 21.75 -7.65 14.94
N ASN A 17 22.75 -8.34 14.38
CA ASN A 17 22.56 -9.09 13.13
C ASN A 17 21.52 -10.20 13.27
N LEU A 18 21.51 -10.93 14.40
CA LEU A 18 20.51 -11.95 14.68
C LEU A 18 19.10 -11.34 14.84
N PHE A 19 18.99 -10.16 15.42
CA PHE A 19 17.72 -9.45 15.54
C PHE A 19 17.18 -9.00 14.17
N PHE A 20 18.05 -8.53 13.28
CA PHE A 20 17.67 -8.20 11.90
C PHE A 20 17.28 -9.44 11.10
N LEU A 21 18.02 -10.54 11.21
CA LEU A 21 17.70 -11.83 10.59
C LEU A 21 16.37 -12.39 11.10
N ALA A 22 16.13 -12.32 12.41
CA ALA A 22 14.86 -12.72 13.01
C ALA A 22 13.73 -11.82 12.53
N GLY A 23 13.89 -10.50 12.49
CA GLY A 23 12.89 -9.58 11.97
C GLY A 23 12.56 -9.79 10.48
N LEU A 24 13.53 -10.23 9.68
CA LEU A 24 13.36 -10.56 8.26
C LEU A 24 12.68 -11.92 8.06
N LEU A 25 13.05 -12.93 8.86
CA LEU A 25 12.56 -14.31 8.74
C LEU A 25 11.24 -14.55 9.47
N TYR A 26 10.92 -13.78 10.51
CA TYR A 26 9.70 -13.90 11.29
C TYR A 26 8.42 -13.83 10.45
N PRO A 27 8.21 -12.84 9.56
CA PRO A 27 7.04 -12.81 8.69
C PRO A 27 7.02 -13.93 7.64
N LEU A 28 8.17 -14.56 7.35
CA LEU A 28 8.29 -15.69 6.43
C LEU A 28 7.94 -17.03 7.10
N LEU A 29 8.28 -17.18 8.38
CA LEU A 29 8.10 -18.41 9.17
C LEU A 29 6.75 -18.48 9.89
N MET A 30 6.23 -17.35 10.37
CA MET A 30 4.96 -17.29 11.11
C MET A 30 3.75 -16.96 10.21
N GLY A 31 3.99 -16.76 8.91
CA GLY A 31 3.03 -16.15 8.01
C GLY A 31 2.87 -14.65 8.28
N ALA A 32 2.47 -13.89 7.27
CA ALA A 32 1.90 -12.56 7.54
C ALA A 32 0.69 -12.76 8.47
N PRO A 33 0.44 -11.86 9.44
CA PRO A 33 -0.77 -11.94 10.24
C PRO A 33 -1.94 -12.14 9.29
N GLU A 34 -2.69 -13.23 9.49
CA GLU A 34 -3.91 -13.50 8.76
C GLU A 34 -4.72 -12.20 8.71
N PRO A 35 -5.22 -11.79 7.54
CA PRO A 35 -6.10 -10.65 7.48
C PRO A 35 -7.30 -10.99 8.37
N SER A 36 -7.36 -10.39 9.57
CA SER A 36 -8.49 -10.52 10.49
C SER A 36 -9.79 -10.37 9.72
N ASP A 37 -10.85 -11.09 10.06
CA ASP A 37 -12.17 -11.06 9.37
C ASP A 37 -12.70 -9.63 9.06
N ALA A 38 -12.22 -8.59 9.75
CA ALA A 38 -12.39 -7.18 9.38
C ALA A 38 -11.87 -6.79 7.98
N ALA A 39 -11.00 -7.57 7.35
CA ALA A 39 -10.54 -7.41 5.97
C ALA A 39 -11.51 -8.02 4.94
N ALA A 40 -12.45 -8.86 5.38
CA ALA A 40 -13.51 -9.43 4.56
C ALA A 40 -14.80 -8.59 4.57
N ALA A 41 -14.94 -7.64 5.50
CA ALA A 41 -16.04 -6.68 5.48
C ALA A 41 -15.88 -5.72 4.30
N ASP A 42 -16.92 -5.55 3.49
CA ASP A 42 -16.92 -4.60 2.38
C ASP A 42 -16.63 -3.18 2.92
N PRO A 43 -15.48 -2.56 2.53
CA PRO A 43 -15.13 -1.25 3.05
C PRO A 43 -16.12 -0.17 2.62
N VAL A 44 -16.87 -0.36 1.53
CA VAL A 44 -17.92 0.58 1.13
C VAL A 44 -19.10 0.50 2.09
N ALA A 45 -19.62 -0.70 2.35
CA ALA A 45 -20.72 -0.90 3.28
C ALA A 45 -20.41 -0.33 4.69
N ALA A 46 -19.20 -0.57 5.20
CA ALA A 46 -18.77 -0.04 6.49
C ALA A 46 -18.77 1.50 6.52
N VAL A 47 -18.28 2.15 5.46
CA VAL A 47 -18.28 3.62 5.36
C VAL A 47 -19.68 4.17 5.12
N ALA A 48 -20.52 3.44 4.39
CA ALA A 48 -21.90 3.83 4.10
C ALA A 48 -22.74 3.89 5.37
N GLU A 49 -22.65 2.87 6.22
CA GLU A 49 -23.35 2.85 7.51
C GLU A 49 -22.83 3.94 8.44
N ASP A 50 -21.52 4.08 8.55
CA ASP A 50 -20.85 4.93 9.52
C ASP A 50 -20.96 6.44 9.22
N LEU A 51 -21.18 6.81 7.95
CA LEU A 51 -21.40 8.18 7.49
C LEU A 51 -22.86 8.45 7.09
N ASP A 52 -23.75 7.48 7.27
CA ASP A 52 -25.16 7.53 6.82
C ASP A 52 -25.26 7.99 5.35
N LEU A 53 -24.51 7.32 4.46
CA LEU A 53 -24.45 7.67 3.05
C LEU A 53 -25.76 7.31 2.34
N SER A 54 -26.26 8.24 1.53
CA SER A 54 -27.36 7.97 0.61
C SER A 54 -26.96 6.96 -0.47
N ALA A 55 -27.94 6.28 -1.06
CA ALA A 55 -27.70 5.33 -2.17
C ALA A 55 -26.92 5.96 -3.34
N ALA A 56 -27.16 7.24 -3.64
CA ALA A 56 -26.42 7.96 -4.68
C ALA A 56 -24.95 8.20 -4.30
N GLN A 57 -24.67 8.52 -3.03
CA GLN A 57 -23.30 8.67 -2.53
C GLN A 57 -22.56 7.33 -2.46
N VAL A 58 -23.24 6.24 -2.12
CA VAL A 58 -22.67 4.88 -2.16
C VAL A 58 -22.26 4.53 -3.61
N ALA A 59 -23.17 4.70 -4.57
CA ALA A 59 -22.87 4.45 -5.98
C ALA A 59 -21.71 5.32 -6.50
N GLY A 60 -21.62 6.58 -6.06
CA GLY A 60 -20.50 7.47 -6.38
C GLY A 60 -19.16 6.97 -5.85
N LEU A 61 -19.14 6.45 -4.62
CA LEU A 61 -17.96 5.88 -3.99
C LEU A 61 -17.50 4.59 -4.67
N GLU A 62 -18.44 3.70 -5.03
CA GLU A 62 -18.15 2.49 -5.81
C GLU A 62 -17.57 2.83 -7.18
N ALA A 63 -18.17 3.79 -7.89
CA ALA A 63 -17.68 4.23 -9.19
C ALA A 63 -16.26 4.81 -9.10
N LEU A 64 -15.95 5.57 -8.04
CA LEU A 64 -14.59 6.07 -7.77
C LEU A 64 -13.60 4.92 -7.55
N ARG A 65 -13.98 3.92 -6.75
CA ARG A 65 -13.14 2.73 -6.52
C ARG A 65 -12.87 1.98 -7.81
N GLN A 66 -13.89 1.78 -8.64
CA GLN A 66 -13.77 1.10 -9.92
C GLN A 66 -12.80 1.83 -10.86
N ARG A 67 -12.96 3.15 -11.04
CA ARG A 67 -12.03 3.96 -11.86
C ARG A 67 -10.60 3.92 -11.32
N THR A 68 -10.43 3.91 -10.00
CA THR A 68 -9.11 3.82 -9.36
C THR A 68 -8.47 2.46 -9.62
N ALA A 69 -9.24 1.38 -9.56
CA ALA A 69 -8.76 0.04 -9.87
C ALA A 69 -8.33 -0.08 -11.34
N GLU A 70 -9.14 0.41 -12.28
CA GLU A 70 -8.84 0.40 -13.72
C GLU A 70 -7.57 1.19 -14.04
N ARG A 71 -7.43 2.41 -13.50
CA ARG A 71 -6.22 3.23 -13.67
C ARG A 71 -4.98 2.54 -13.14
N ARG A 72 -5.09 1.86 -11.99
CA ARG A 72 -3.98 1.08 -11.43
C ARG A 72 -3.59 -0.07 -12.34
N GLU A 73 -4.55 -0.84 -12.85
CA GLU A 73 -4.25 -1.93 -13.78
C GLU A 73 -3.55 -1.42 -15.03
N ALA A 74 -4.04 -0.34 -15.63
CA ALA A 74 -3.42 0.32 -16.78
C ALA A 74 -2.00 0.82 -16.49
N ALA A 75 -1.75 1.34 -15.30
CA ALA A 75 -0.46 1.87 -14.88
C ALA A 75 0.55 0.80 -14.40
N GLY A 76 0.22 -0.50 -14.53
CA GLY A 76 1.08 -1.61 -14.09
C GLY A 76 1.08 -1.82 -12.57
N GLY A 77 0.02 -1.39 -11.89
CA GLY A 77 -0.16 -1.28 -10.43
C GLY A 77 -0.37 -2.59 -9.68
N ASN A 78 0.24 -3.69 -10.12
CA ASN A 78 0.36 -4.90 -9.32
C ASN A 78 1.66 -4.84 -8.49
N ALA A 79 1.62 -5.23 -7.21
CA ALA A 79 2.84 -5.48 -6.42
C ALA A 79 3.76 -6.52 -7.10
N GLY A 80 3.18 -7.36 -7.96
CA GLY A 80 3.90 -8.22 -8.89
C GLY A 80 4.75 -7.49 -9.93
N SER A 81 4.46 -6.24 -10.33
CA SER A 81 5.20 -5.55 -11.39
C SER A 81 6.59 -5.09 -10.95
N PHE A 82 6.74 -4.53 -9.76
CA PHE A 82 8.07 -4.12 -9.26
C PHE A 82 8.94 -5.33 -8.93
N ARG A 83 8.35 -6.33 -8.25
CA ARG A 83 9.05 -7.59 -7.97
C ARG A 83 9.43 -8.31 -9.27
N ALA A 84 8.53 -8.39 -10.25
CA ALA A 84 8.82 -8.97 -11.55
C ALA A 84 9.94 -8.21 -12.26
N LEU A 85 9.90 -6.87 -12.24
CA LEU A 85 10.93 -6.02 -12.84
C LEU A 85 12.32 -6.28 -12.22
N LEU A 86 12.41 -6.37 -10.89
CA LEU A 86 13.65 -6.74 -10.21
C LEU A 86 14.10 -8.16 -10.57
N LEU A 87 13.18 -9.13 -10.59
CA LEU A 87 13.49 -10.52 -10.95
C LEU A 87 13.93 -10.64 -12.41
N THR A 88 13.32 -9.88 -13.33
CA THR A 88 13.70 -9.81 -14.74
C THR A 88 15.12 -9.27 -14.89
N GLU A 89 15.48 -8.21 -14.16
CA GLU A 89 16.83 -7.65 -14.20
C GLU A 89 17.87 -8.63 -13.64
N LEU A 90 17.55 -9.28 -12.51
CA LEU A 90 18.43 -10.27 -11.86
C LEU A 90 18.62 -11.54 -12.70
N ALA A 91 17.70 -11.84 -13.61
CA ALA A 91 17.79 -12.97 -14.52
C ALA A 91 18.71 -12.71 -15.75
N LYS A 92 19.14 -11.47 -15.98
CA LYS A 92 19.99 -11.13 -17.11
C LYS A 92 21.45 -11.60 -16.90
N PRO A 93 22.20 -11.92 -17.97
CA PRO A 93 23.61 -12.29 -17.88
C PRO A 93 24.52 -11.19 -17.31
N ALA A 94 24.11 -9.93 -17.44
CA ALA A 94 24.78 -8.77 -16.86
C ALA A 94 23.73 -7.78 -16.33
N PHE A 95 24.04 -7.15 -15.19
CA PHE A 95 23.16 -6.18 -14.56
C PHE A 95 23.16 -4.85 -15.33
N ASP A 96 22.01 -4.47 -15.89
CA ASP A 96 21.83 -3.18 -16.54
C ASP A 96 21.20 -2.17 -15.57
N ARG A 97 22.07 -1.45 -14.85
CA ARG A 97 21.64 -0.40 -13.92
C ARG A 97 20.87 0.72 -14.63
N GLY A 98 21.23 1.06 -15.86
CA GLY A 98 20.64 2.17 -16.60
C GLY A 98 19.21 1.87 -17.01
N GLY A 99 19.00 0.70 -17.62
CA GLY A 99 17.66 0.21 -17.99
C GLY A 99 16.76 0.02 -16.78
N LEU A 100 17.27 -0.54 -15.68
CA LEU A 100 16.51 -0.68 -14.43
C LEU A 100 16.07 0.69 -13.88
N LEU A 101 16.98 1.66 -13.83
CA LEU A 101 16.68 3.00 -13.34
C LEU A 101 15.59 3.68 -14.18
N GLN A 102 15.68 3.57 -15.51
CA GLN A 102 14.68 4.12 -16.42
C GLN A 102 13.29 3.51 -16.17
N GLN A 103 13.19 2.19 -16.11
CA GLN A 103 11.90 1.52 -15.87
C GLN A 103 11.31 1.88 -14.48
N MET A 104 12.16 2.07 -13.48
CA MET A 104 11.73 2.53 -12.15
C MET A 104 11.18 3.96 -12.20
N GLU A 105 11.80 4.86 -12.96
CA GLU A 105 11.34 6.24 -13.10
C GLU A 105 10.01 6.30 -13.87
N GLU A 106 9.89 5.60 -15.00
CA GLU A 106 8.63 5.50 -15.76
C GLU A 106 7.49 4.92 -14.92
N ARG A 107 7.80 3.98 -14.01
CA ARG A 107 6.82 3.46 -13.05
C ARG A 107 6.45 4.51 -12.02
N ARG A 108 7.42 5.25 -11.49
CA ARG A 108 7.20 6.34 -10.52
C ARG A 108 6.29 7.40 -11.12
N GLU A 109 6.56 7.85 -12.34
CA GLU A 109 5.72 8.84 -13.04
C GLU A 109 4.29 8.35 -13.20
N ARG A 110 4.08 7.14 -13.73
CA ARG A 110 2.74 6.55 -13.88
C ARG A 110 1.98 6.44 -12.55
N MET A 111 2.65 6.02 -11.48
CA MET A 111 2.04 5.97 -10.15
C MET A 111 1.75 7.35 -9.58
N GLY A 112 2.60 8.33 -9.86
CA GLY A 112 2.35 9.74 -9.52
C GLY A 112 1.06 10.23 -10.16
N THR A 113 0.87 9.97 -11.46
CA THR A 113 -0.37 10.32 -12.18
C THR A 113 -1.58 9.66 -11.53
N VAL A 114 -1.56 8.35 -11.26
CA VAL A 114 -2.68 7.65 -10.62
C VAL A 114 -3.03 8.26 -9.26
N VAL A 115 -2.05 8.66 -8.45
CA VAL A 115 -2.31 9.28 -7.15
C VAL A 115 -2.99 10.63 -7.30
N LEU A 116 -2.52 11.48 -8.23
CA LEU A 116 -3.12 12.79 -8.49
C LEU A 116 -4.57 12.66 -8.96
N ASP A 117 -4.76 11.81 -9.96
CA ASP A 117 -6.04 11.43 -10.53
C ASP A 117 -7.05 10.93 -9.49
N THR A 118 -6.64 9.98 -8.63
CA THR A 118 -7.49 9.47 -7.55
C THR A 118 -7.79 10.55 -6.52
N THR A 119 -6.84 11.45 -6.25
CA THR A 119 -7.04 12.57 -5.31
C THR A 119 -8.05 13.58 -5.86
N GLU A 120 -8.00 13.88 -7.16
CA GLU A 120 -8.98 14.74 -7.84
C GLU A 120 -10.39 14.13 -7.80
N ASP A 121 -10.52 12.85 -8.16
CA ASP A 121 -11.78 12.11 -8.06
C ASP A 121 -12.33 12.11 -6.63
N LEU A 122 -11.47 11.88 -5.62
CA LEU A 122 -11.85 11.88 -4.22
C LEU A 122 -12.31 13.28 -3.76
N HIS A 123 -11.61 14.32 -4.20
CA HIS A 123 -12.04 15.70 -3.96
C HIS A 123 -13.42 15.96 -4.55
N GLY A 124 -13.67 15.53 -5.79
CA GLY A 124 -14.98 15.62 -6.45
C GLY A 124 -16.07 14.86 -5.68
N TYR A 125 -15.78 13.65 -5.22
CA TYR A 125 -16.69 12.87 -4.40
C TYR A 125 -17.03 13.57 -3.07
N LEU A 126 -16.03 14.09 -2.36
CA LEU A 126 -16.23 14.79 -1.09
C LEU A 126 -17.07 16.07 -1.23
N ALA A 127 -17.16 16.65 -2.43
CA ALA A 127 -18.05 17.78 -2.70
C ALA A 127 -19.54 17.38 -2.73
N THR A 128 -19.85 16.08 -2.86
CA THR A 128 -21.23 15.55 -2.83
C THR A 128 -21.73 15.20 -1.43
N LEU A 129 -20.86 15.30 -0.42
CA LEU A 129 -21.18 15.02 0.98
C LEU A 129 -21.69 16.27 1.69
N SER A 130 -22.49 16.08 2.74
CA SER A 130 -22.79 17.19 3.66
C SER A 130 -21.51 17.64 4.39
N PRO A 131 -21.47 18.87 4.95
CA PRO A 131 -20.34 19.34 5.73
C PRO A 131 -19.96 18.38 6.88
N GLU A 132 -20.95 17.80 7.55
CA GLU A 132 -20.79 16.87 8.67
C GLU A 132 -20.21 15.54 8.19
N GLN A 133 -20.77 14.97 7.12
CA GLN A 133 -20.27 13.74 6.49
C GLN A 133 -18.83 13.91 6.00
N LYS A 134 -18.52 15.06 5.38
CA LYS A 134 -17.17 15.38 4.91
C LYS A 134 -16.18 15.50 6.07
N ALA A 135 -16.55 16.17 7.17
CA ALA A 135 -15.70 16.26 8.36
C ALA A 135 -15.40 14.87 8.95
N ALA A 136 -16.44 14.05 9.09
CA ALA A 136 -16.36 12.69 9.60
C ALA A 136 -15.52 11.75 8.69
N PHE A 137 -15.61 11.94 7.36
CA PHE A 137 -14.75 11.24 6.40
C PHE A 137 -13.28 11.66 6.55
N LEU A 138 -13.02 12.97 6.63
CA LEU A 138 -11.66 13.51 6.73
C LEU A 138 -10.98 13.15 8.05
N GLU A 139 -11.74 13.06 9.13
CA GLU A 139 -11.26 12.56 10.42
C GLU A 139 -10.79 11.09 10.29
N ARG A 140 -11.61 10.23 9.69
CA ARG A 140 -11.24 8.83 9.42
C ARG A 140 -10.05 8.70 8.46
N ALA A 141 -9.94 9.61 7.49
CA ALA A 141 -8.83 9.65 6.55
C ALA A 141 -7.47 9.93 7.21
N GLN A 142 -7.43 10.39 8.46
CA GLN A 142 -6.19 10.49 9.23
C GLN A 142 -5.61 9.12 9.62
N ASP A 143 -6.45 8.08 9.72
CA ASP A 143 -5.96 6.71 9.84
C ASP A 143 -5.25 6.29 8.53
N ARG A 144 -3.95 6.01 8.64
CA ARG A 144 -3.10 5.56 7.52
C ARG A 144 -3.69 4.34 6.79
N GLY A 145 -4.45 3.51 7.49
CA GLY A 145 -5.05 2.31 6.92
C GLY A 145 -6.37 2.55 6.19
N PHE A 146 -7.13 3.59 6.54
CA PHE A 146 -8.51 3.80 6.10
C PHE A 146 -8.61 3.99 4.59
N LEU A 147 -7.97 5.05 4.05
CA LEU A 147 -8.00 5.34 2.61
C LEU A 147 -7.43 4.18 1.81
N ARG A 148 -6.43 3.49 2.37
CA ARG A 148 -5.84 2.33 1.72
C ARG A 148 -6.83 1.18 1.59
N ARG A 149 -7.53 0.80 2.66
CA ARG A 149 -8.54 -0.26 2.60
C ARG A 149 -9.73 0.13 1.74
N LEU A 150 -10.13 1.41 1.79
CA LEU A 150 -11.28 1.92 1.05
C LEU A 150 -11.04 1.98 -0.46
N LEU A 151 -9.89 2.51 -0.89
CA LEU A 151 -9.59 2.74 -2.31
C LEU A 151 -8.82 1.58 -2.94
N TRP A 152 -8.08 0.83 -2.12
CA TRP A 152 -7.18 -0.24 -2.57
C TRP A 152 -7.39 -1.52 -1.75
N PRO A 153 -8.58 -2.13 -1.80
CA PRO A 153 -8.81 -3.41 -1.15
C PRO A 153 -7.81 -4.47 -1.67
N PRO A 154 -7.32 -5.37 -0.81
CA PRO A 154 -6.59 -6.55 -1.27
C PRO A 154 -7.50 -7.33 -2.23
N ARG A 155 -6.94 -7.84 -3.34
CA ARG A 155 -7.70 -8.76 -4.19
C ARG A 155 -8.08 -9.98 -3.34
N GLU A 156 -9.37 -10.29 -3.28
CA GLU A 156 -9.81 -11.64 -2.94
C GLU A 156 -9.05 -12.59 -3.86
N GLN A 157 -8.26 -13.50 -3.28
CA GLN A 157 -7.72 -14.63 -4.01
C GLN A 157 -8.91 -15.50 -4.40
N ARG A 158 -9.49 -15.26 -5.58
CA ARG A 158 -10.40 -16.20 -6.23
C ARG A 158 -9.61 -17.33 -6.85
#